data_AF-A0A957YU67-F1
#
_entry.id   AF-A0A957YU67-F1
#
_cell.length_a   1.000
_cell.length_b   1.000
_cell.length_c   1.000
_cell.angle_alpha   90.00
_cell.angle_beta   90.00
_cell.angle_gamma   90.00
#
_symmetry.space_group_name_H-M   'P 1'
#
loop_
_entity.id
_entity.type
_entity.pdbx_description
1 polymer ?
#
loop_
_entity_poly.entity_id
_entity_poly.type
_entity_poly.pdbx_seq_one_letter_code
_entity_poly.pdbx_strand_id
1 'polypeptide(L)'
;MSLPRLHVSANQRFLVTATGAPFFWLGDTAWELFHRLTREEAAFYFAARQRQRFNLIQAVALAEFDGLNTPNVYGDHALHDNDPNRPNEAYFAYVDELIALAADHNLYIGLLPTWGDKVNRRQWGVGPVIFNEETARNYGEFLGRRYQ
;
A
#
# COMPACT_ATOMS: atom_id res chain seq x y z
N MET A 1 16.01 -5.28 6.00
CA MET A 1 16.80 -5.65 4.78
C MET A 1 15.90 -5.50 3.55
N SER A 2 16.42 -5.14 2.38
CA SER A 2 15.60 -5.03 1.16
C SER A 2 15.26 -6.43 0.61
N LEU A 3 13.99 -6.65 0.25
CA LEU A 3 13.53 -7.89 -0.39
C LEU A 3 13.98 -7.95 -1.87
N PRO A 4 14.24 -9.14 -2.42
CA PRO A 4 14.65 -9.28 -3.83
C PRO A 4 13.64 -8.67 -4.80
N ARG A 5 14.11 -7.89 -5.78
CA ARG A 5 13.24 -7.37 -6.84
C ARG A 5 12.57 -8.52 -7.61
N LEU A 6 11.28 -8.39 -7.87
CA LEU A 6 10.51 -9.34 -8.68
C LEU A 6 10.50 -8.93 -10.17
N HIS A 7 10.48 -9.91 -11.05
CA HIS A 7 10.24 -9.71 -12.48
C HIS A 7 9.45 -10.88 -13.07
N VAL A 8 8.87 -10.65 -14.26
CA VAL A 8 8.16 -11.67 -15.03
C VAL A 8 9.17 -12.68 -15.57
N SER A 9 8.89 -13.97 -15.40
CA SER A 9 9.73 -15.05 -15.91
C SER A 9 9.89 -15.00 -17.44
N ALA A 10 10.95 -15.61 -17.98
CA ALA A 10 11.21 -15.62 -19.42
C ALA A 10 10.07 -16.22 -20.27
N ASN A 11 9.31 -17.17 -19.69
CA ASN A 11 8.13 -17.76 -20.35
C ASN A 11 6.83 -16.97 -20.13
N GLN A 12 6.89 -15.81 -19.46
CA GLN A 12 5.78 -14.89 -19.21
C GLN A 12 4.58 -15.46 -18.46
N ARG A 13 4.81 -16.47 -17.59
CA ARG A 13 3.74 -17.15 -16.85
C ARG A 13 3.86 -17.06 -15.34
N PHE A 14 5.04 -16.71 -14.82
CA PHE A 14 5.33 -16.71 -13.39
C PHE A 14 6.09 -15.45 -13.00
N LEU A 15 6.19 -15.24 -11.68
CA LEU A 15 7.10 -14.27 -11.11
C LEU A 15 8.34 -14.99 -10.60
N VAL A 16 9.49 -14.32 -10.73
CA VAL A 16 10.78 -14.76 -10.22
C VAL A 16 11.46 -13.59 -9.52
N THR A 17 12.32 -13.90 -8.55
CA THR A 17 13.23 -12.92 -7.94
C THR A 17 14.35 -12.56 -8.90
N ALA A 18 15.08 -11.47 -8.64
CA ALA A 18 16.22 -11.02 -9.45
C ALA A 18 17.31 -12.08 -9.64
N THR A 19 17.41 -13.08 -8.75
CA THR A 19 18.36 -14.19 -8.86
C THR A 19 17.80 -15.39 -9.64
N GLY A 20 16.56 -15.31 -10.12
CA GLY A 20 15.88 -16.38 -10.86
C GLY A 20 15.09 -17.37 -10.00
N ALA A 21 15.08 -17.22 -8.67
CA ALA A 21 14.29 -18.10 -7.80
C ALA A 21 12.78 -17.88 -8.02
N PRO A 22 11.94 -18.93 -8.11
CA PRO A 22 10.50 -18.81 -8.27
C PRO A 22 9.85 -18.01 -7.13
N PHE A 23 8.91 -17.14 -7.47
CA PHE A 23 8.06 -16.43 -6.52
C PHE A 23 6.61 -16.85 -6.71
N PHE A 24 6.12 -17.73 -5.84
CA PHE A 24 4.70 -18.06 -5.77
C PHE A 24 3.98 -17.00 -4.93
N TRP A 25 3.13 -16.18 -5.54
CA TRP A 25 2.36 -15.16 -4.84
C TRP A 25 1.32 -15.83 -3.93
N LEU A 26 1.56 -15.80 -2.61
CA LEU A 26 0.58 -16.17 -1.59
C LEU A 26 0.23 -14.92 -0.78
N GLY A 27 -0.85 -14.26 -1.19
CA GLY A 27 -1.25 -12.95 -0.69
C GLY A 27 -2.32 -13.02 0.39
N ASP A 28 -2.23 -12.14 1.39
CA ASP A 28 -3.34 -11.79 2.31
C ASP A 28 -3.85 -10.38 2.03
N THR A 29 -5.05 -10.06 2.53
CA THR A 29 -5.75 -8.79 2.29
C THR A 29 -5.92 -8.00 3.57
N ALA A 30 -5.28 -6.85 3.67
CA ALA A 30 -5.41 -5.89 4.78
C ALA A 30 -5.51 -4.47 4.23
N TRP A 31 -6.64 -4.14 3.60
CA TRP A 31 -6.83 -2.85 2.92
C TRP A 31 -6.54 -1.65 3.83
N GLU A 32 -7.14 -1.64 5.01
CA GLU A 32 -7.04 -0.55 5.99
C GLU A 32 -5.75 -0.58 6.84
N LEU A 33 -4.73 -1.37 6.45
CA LEU A 33 -3.50 -1.59 7.22
C LEU A 33 -2.85 -0.29 7.71
N PHE A 34 -2.61 0.66 6.80
CA PHE A 34 -1.96 1.94 7.11
C PHE A 34 -2.87 2.91 7.87
N HIS A 35 -4.18 2.66 7.84
CA HIS A 35 -5.18 3.56 8.36
C HIS A 35 -5.55 3.22 9.80
N ARG A 36 -5.80 1.94 10.09
CA ARG A 36 -6.43 1.51 11.35
C ARG A 36 -5.51 0.84 12.33
N LEU A 37 -4.40 0.25 11.87
CA LEU A 37 -3.51 -0.45 12.78
C LEU A 37 -2.49 0.52 13.35
N THR A 38 -2.23 0.38 14.65
CA THR A 38 -0.99 0.85 15.28
C THR A 38 0.19 0.02 14.80
N ARG A 39 1.40 0.53 15.05
CA ARG A 39 2.64 -0.18 14.74
C ARG A 39 2.69 -1.57 15.39
N GLU A 40 2.26 -1.68 16.66
CA GLU A 40 2.26 -2.92 17.43
C GLU A 40 1.28 -3.94 16.86
N GLU A 41 0.08 -3.49 16.46
CA GLU A 41 -0.93 -4.35 15.82
C GLU A 41 -0.46 -4.81 14.44
N ALA A 42 0.17 -3.94 13.66
CA ALA A 42 0.77 -4.30 12.37
C ALA A 42 1.89 -5.34 12.55
N ALA A 43 2.77 -5.17 13.54
CA ALA A 43 3.82 -6.14 13.86
C ALA A 43 3.24 -7.51 14.24
N PHE A 44 2.19 -7.52 15.08
CA PHE A 44 1.48 -8.74 15.45
C PHE A 44 0.87 -9.43 14.22
N TYR A 45 0.20 -8.66 13.36
CA TYR A 45 -0.40 -9.14 12.12
C TYR A 45 0.65 -9.74 11.18
N PHE A 46 1.74 -9.02 10.89
CA PHE A 46 2.81 -9.49 10.01
C PHE A 46 3.49 -10.76 10.54
N ALA A 47 3.76 -10.83 11.85
CA ALA A 47 4.30 -12.04 12.46
C ALA A 47 3.35 -13.23 12.30
N ALA A 48 2.04 -13.02 12.40
CA ALA A 48 1.04 -14.06 12.13
C ALA A 48 1.05 -14.51 10.66
N ARG A 49 1.12 -13.56 9.72
CA ARG A 49 1.13 -13.86 8.28
C ARG A 49 2.39 -14.59 7.83
N GLN A 50 3.54 -14.21 8.38
CA GLN A 50 4.79 -14.91 8.18
C GLN A 50 4.72 -16.37 8.68
N ARG A 51 4.16 -16.61 9.89
CA ARG A 51 3.95 -17.98 10.40
C ARG A 51 3.01 -18.81 9.51
N GLN A 52 2.02 -18.15 8.91
CA GLN A 52 1.08 -18.75 7.95
C GLN A 52 1.65 -18.87 6.52
N ARG A 53 2.90 -18.47 6.30
CA ARG A 53 3.63 -18.55 5.02
C ARG A 53 3.11 -17.63 3.91
N PHE A 54 2.25 -16.66 4.23
CA PHE A 54 2.01 -15.55 3.29
C PHE A 54 3.32 -14.85 2.99
N ASN A 55 3.46 -14.34 1.76
CA ASN A 55 4.63 -13.59 1.33
C ASN A 55 4.27 -12.24 0.72
N LEU A 56 2.98 -11.90 0.62
CA LEU A 56 2.54 -10.60 0.16
C LEU A 56 1.30 -10.15 0.93
N ILE A 57 1.23 -8.86 1.29
CA ILE A 57 0.07 -8.23 1.90
C ILE A 57 -0.45 -7.15 0.97
N GLN A 58 -1.73 -7.23 0.59
CA GLN A 58 -2.41 -6.19 -0.17
C GLN A 58 -2.95 -5.13 0.79
N ALA A 59 -2.58 -3.87 0.58
CA ALA A 59 -2.98 -2.74 1.41
C ALA A 59 -3.14 -1.47 0.55
N VAL A 60 -3.98 -0.52 0.99
CA VAL A 60 -4.28 0.69 0.21
C VAL A 60 -3.73 1.95 0.88
N ALA A 61 -3.07 2.82 0.11
CA ALA A 61 -2.55 4.09 0.63
C ALA A 61 -3.68 5.10 0.91
N LEU A 62 -4.58 5.33 -0.06
CA LEU A 62 -5.80 6.13 0.16
C LEU A 62 -6.99 5.19 0.44
N ALA A 63 -7.23 5.00 1.72
CA ALA A 63 -8.13 4.02 2.34
C ALA A 63 -9.60 4.06 1.89
N GLU A 64 -10.29 2.94 2.10
CA GLU A 64 -11.74 2.82 1.95
C GLU A 64 -12.46 3.45 3.16
N PHE A 65 -13.79 3.30 3.24
CA PHE A 65 -14.59 3.76 4.40
C PHE A 65 -14.34 5.20 4.87
N ASP A 66 -14.31 6.16 3.95
CA ASP A 66 -14.08 7.59 4.23
C ASP A 66 -12.68 7.93 4.75
N GLY A 67 -11.66 7.11 4.43
CA GLY A 67 -10.27 7.32 4.85
C GLY A 67 -9.55 8.57 4.34
N LEU A 68 -10.22 9.41 3.53
CA LEU A 68 -9.74 10.78 3.26
C LEU A 68 -10.10 11.75 4.39
N ASN A 69 -11.32 11.63 4.92
CA ASN A 69 -11.86 12.54 5.93
C ASN A 69 -11.78 11.95 7.35
N THR A 70 -11.49 10.66 7.46
CA THR A 70 -11.11 10.02 8.73
C THR A 70 -9.59 10.01 8.82
N PRO A 71 -8.96 10.43 9.94
CA PRO A 71 -7.53 10.28 10.11
C PRO A 71 -7.15 8.83 10.43
N ASN A 72 -5.87 8.49 10.25
CA ASN A 72 -5.33 7.23 10.75
C ASN A 72 -5.37 7.17 12.29
N VAL A 73 -4.94 6.05 12.86
CA VAL A 73 -4.88 5.82 14.32
C VAL A 73 -4.03 6.86 15.08
N TYR A 74 -3.17 7.62 14.41
CA TYR A 74 -2.33 8.68 14.98
C TYR A 74 -2.87 10.10 14.76
N GLY A 75 -4.02 10.24 14.10
CA GLY A 75 -4.66 11.54 13.87
C GLY A 75 -4.27 12.20 12.53
N ASP A 76 -3.55 11.51 11.66
CA ASP A 76 -3.09 12.06 10.38
C ASP A 76 -4.02 11.67 9.22
N HIS A 77 -4.44 12.66 8.44
CA HIS A 77 -5.10 12.45 7.14
C HIS A 77 -4.06 12.11 6.07
N ALA A 78 -4.46 11.34 5.05
CA ALA A 78 -3.55 10.97 3.96
C ALA A 78 -3.13 12.15 3.06
N LEU A 79 -4.04 13.10 2.86
CA LEU A 79 -3.85 14.27 1.99
C LEU A 79 -4.24 15.55 2.74
N HIS A 80 -3.62 16.67 2.41
CA HIS A 80 -4.11 17.98 2.82
C HIS A 80 -5.24 18.42 1.89
N ASP A 81 -6.37 18.85 2.47
CA ASP A 81 -7.54 19.36 1.75
C ASP A 81 -8.09 18.40 0.66
N ASN A 82 -7.85 17.09 0.83
CA ASN A 82 -8.17 16.05 -0.16
C ASN A 82 -7.55 16.27 -1.55
N ASP A 83 -6.46 17.06 -1.65
CA ASP A 83 -5.74 17.32 -2.88
C ASP A 83 -4.64 16.27 -3.10
N PRO A 84 -4.70 15.45 -4.18
CA PRO A 84 -3.68 14.44 -4.46
C PRO A 84 -2.27 14.99 -4.70
N ASN A 85 -2.14 16.30 -4.99
CA ASN A 85 -0.83 16.95 -5.13
C ASN A 85 -0.22 17.34 -3.78
N ARG A 86 -0.96 17.17 -2.68
CA ARG A 86 -0.55 17.58 -1.33
C ARG A 86 -0.62 16.40 -0.37
N PRO A 87 0.16 15.32 -0.61
CA PRO A 87 0.27 14.22 0.35
C PRO A 87 0.77 14.72 1.70
N ASN A 88 0.21 14.19 2.78
CA ASN A 88 0.64 14.52 4.13
C ASN A 88 1.85 13.66 4.51
N GLU A 89 2.99 14.30 4.78
CA GLU A 89 4.23 13.60 5.11
C GLU A 89 4.12 12.74 6.37
N ALA A 90 3.37 13.17 7.40
CA ALA A 90 3.22 12.39 8.63
C ALA A 90 2.53 11.04 8.36
N TYR A 91 1.47 11.07 7.55
CA TYR A 91 0.77 9.85 7.14
C TYR A 91 1.67 8.93 6.30
N PHE A 92 2.36 9.47 5.28
CA PHE A 92 3.20 8.65 4.41
C PHE A 92 4.49 8.17 5.08
N ALA A 93 5.03 8.89 6.07
CA ALA A 93 6.11 8.38 6.91
C ALA A 93 5.67 7.14 7.71
N TYR A 94 4.40 7.10 8.15
CA TYR A 94 3.85 5.90 8.79
C TYR A 94 3.65 4.74 7.79
N VAL A 95 3.26 5.05 6.55
CA VAL A 95 3.22 4.05 5.46
C VAL A 95 4.61 3.45 5.22
N ASP A 96 5.66 4.28 5.17
CA ASP A 96 7.05 3.82 5.04
C ASP A 96 7.44 2.87 6.18
N GLU A 97 7.10 3.24 7.41
CA GLU A 97 7.39 2.45 8.59
C GLU A 97 6.77 1.05 8.50
N LEU A 98 5.50 0.96 8.12
CA LEU A 98 4.83 -0.33 7.98
C LEU A 98 5.34 -1.16 6.80
N ILE A 99 5.76 -0.52 5.70
CA ILE A 99 6.41 -1.22 4.58
C ILE A 99 7.76 -1.80 5.02
N ALA A 100 8.57 -1.02 5.74
CA ALA A 100 9.85 -1.49 6.27
C ALA A 100 9.65 -2.65 7.26
N LEU A 101 8.66 -2.52 8.15
CA LEU A 101 8.30 -3.57 9.11
C LEU A 101 7.83 -4.86 8.42
N ALA A 102 7.03 -4.75 7.36
CA ALA A 102 6.63 -5.92 6.56
C ALA A 102 7.84 -6.62 5.92
N ALA A 103 8.82 -5.84 5.43
CA ALA A 103 10.05 -6.39 4.85
C ALA A 103 10.87 -7.19 5.88
N ASP A 104 10.93 -6.74 7.14
CA ASP A 104 11.59 -7.49 8.22
C ASP A 104 10.89 -8.84 8.52
N HIS A 105 9.62 -8.98 8.16
CA HIS A 105 8.85 -10.22 8.19
C HIS A 105 8.88 -11.03 6.88
N ASN A 106 9.69 -10.64 5.90
CA ASN A 106 9.74 -11.23 4.56
C ASN A 106 8.41 -11.17 3.80
N LEU A 107 7.64 -10.09 4.02
CA LEU A 107 6.37 -9.83 3.35
C LEU A 107 6.55 -8.67 2.37
N TYR A 108 6.20 -8.89 1.10
CA TYR A 108 6.03 -7.79 0.14
C TYR A 108 4.73 -7.04 0.44
N ILE A 109 4.71 -5.74 0.17
CA ILE A 109 3.46 -4.97 0.15
C ILE A 109 3.00 -4.81 -1.30
N GLY A 110 1.82 -5.34 -1.59
CA GLY A 110 1.05 -5.01 -2.78
C GLY A 110 0.32 -3.69 -2.54
N LEU A 111 1.01 -2.57 -2.78
CA LEU A 111 0.49 -1.23 -2.50
C LEU A 111 -0.52 -0.81 -3.57
N LEU A 112 -1.79 -0.76 -3.19
CA LEU A 112 -2.84 -0.13 -3.99
C LEU A 112 -2.73 1.40 -3.80
N PRO A 113 -2.48 2.21 -4.85
CA PRO A 113 -2.28 3.65 -4.70
C PRO A 113 -3.48 4.38 -4.09
N THR A 114 -4.69 3.96 -4.45
CA THR A 114 -5.95 4.56 -4.00
C THR A 114 -7.10 3.60 -4.19
N TRP A 115 -8.10 3.68 -3.30
CA TRP A 115 -9.38 3.02 -3.51
C TRP A 115 -10.13 3.62 -4.72
N GLY A 116 -11.00 2.83 -5.33
CA GLY A 116 -11.64 3.17 -6.62
C GLY A 116 -12.62 4.34 -6.56
N ASP A 117 -13.25 4.58 -5.41
CA ASP A 117 -14.23 5.66 -5.19
C ASP A 117 -13.63 7.07 -5.34
N LYS A 118 -12.31 7.17 -5.21
CA LYS A 118 -11.52 8.40 -5.41
C LYS A 118 -11.23 8.71 -6.88
N VAL A 119 -11.45 7.73 -7.76
CA VAL A 119 -11.18 7.85 -9.21
C VAL A 119 -12.47 7.88 -10.00
N ASN A 120 -13.48 7.09 -9.61
CA ASN A 120 -14.73 6.99 -10.35
C ASN A 120 -15.92 6.75 -9.41
N ARG A 121 -16.94 7.61 -9.50
CA ARG A 121 -18.18 7.54 -8.68
C ARG A 121 -18.99 6.25 -8.87
N ARG A 122 -18.74 5.48 -9.94
CA ARG A 122 -19.40 4.18 -10.17
C ARG A 122 -18.76 3.04 -9.38
N GLN A 123 -17.61 3.27 -8.76
CA GLN A 123 -16.94 2.31 -7.89
C GLN A 123 -17.56 2.34 -6.48
N TRP A 124 -17.43 1.22 -5.76
CA TRP A 124 -17.94 1.11 -4.41
C TRP A 124 -17.11 1.96 -3.43
N GLY A 125 -17.79 2.78 -2.63
CA GLY A 125 -17.21 3.66 -1.61
C GLY A 125 -17.98 4.97 -1.47
N VAL A 126 -17.54 5.81 -0.54
CA VAL A 126 -18.18 7.10 -0.23
C VAL A 126 -17.70 8.21 -1.18
N GLY A 127 -16.52 8.02 -1.79
CA GLY A 127 -15.83 9.06 -2.54
C GLY A 127 -15.14 10.05 -1.58
N PRO A 128 -14.98 11.33 -1.97
CA PRO A 128 -15.26 11.91 -3.29
C PRO A 128 -14.27 11.44 -4.36
N VAL A 129 -14.61 11.68 -5.64
CA VAL A 129 -13.62 11.59 -6.72
C VAL A 129 -12.70 12.81 -6.65
N ILE A 130 -11.41 12.56 -6.42
CA ILE A 130 -10.37 13.60 -6.27
C ILE A 130 -9.35 13.59 -7.42
N PHE A 131 -9.37 12.55 -8.26
CA PHE A 131 -8.42 12.40 -9.35
C PHE A 131 -8.95 12.87 -10.71
N ASN A 132 -8.06 13.53 -11.44
CA ASN A 132 -8.07 13.71 -12.89
C ASN A 132 -6.73 13.16 -13.45
N GLU A 133 -6.51 13.24 -14.76
CA GLU A 133 -5.28 12.70 -15.39
C GLU A 133 -3.99 13.33 -14.84
N GLU A 134 -3.99 14.64 -14.59
CA GLU A 134 -2.82 15.36 -14.12
C GLU A 134 -2.48 15.01 -12.66
N THR A 135 -3.46 15.09 -11.77
CA THR A 135 -3.31 14.75 -10.35
C THR A 135 -2.97 13.27 -10.16
N ALA A 136 -3.52 12.38 -10.99
CA ALA A 136 -3.19 10.96 -10.96
C ALA A 136 -1.72 10.72 -11.38
N ARG A 137 -1.24 11.42 -12.42
CA ARG A 137 0.17 11.38 -12.83
C ARG A 137 1.09 11.89 -11.72
N ASN A 138 0.78 13.04 -11.13
CA ASN A 138 1.60 13.64 -10.08
C ASN A 138 1.66 12.76 -8.83
N TYR A 139 0.51 12.22 -8.39
CA TYR A 139 0.44 11.30 -7.25
C TYR A 139 1.16 9.98 -7.52
N GLY A 140 1.00 9.42 -8.73
CA GLY A 140 1.74 8.24 -9.16
C GLY A 140 3.26 8.45 -9.17
N GLU A 141 3.71 9.61 -9.62
CA GLU A 141 5.13 9.99 -9.57
C GLU A 141 5.64 10.15 -8.13
N PHE A 142 4.85 10.77 -7.25
CA PHE A 142 5.17 10.85 -5.82
C PHE A 142 5.40 9.47 -5.20
N LEU A 143 4.45 8.54 -5.37
CA LEU A 143 4.59 7.17 -4.85
C LEU A 143 5.78 6.44 -5.49
N GLY A 144 5.93 6.54 -6.81
CA GLY A 144 7.00 5.89 -7.54
C GLY A 144 8.40 6.42 -7.22
N ARG A 145 8.53 7.68 -6.78
CA ARG A 145 9.79 8.22 -6.25
C ARG A 145 10.06 7.78 -4.82
N ARG A 146 9.00 7.61 -4.00
CA ARG A 146 9.11 7.25 -2.59
C ARG A 146 9.45 5.77 -2.35
N TYR A 147 8.91 4.84 -3.16
CA TYR A 147 8.98 3.39 -2.91
C TYR A 147 9.75 2.58 -3.98
N GLN A 148 10.93 3.04 -4.40
CA GLN A 148 11.73 2.42 -5.48
C GLN A 148 12.36 1.07 -5.11
#